data_AF-A0A5C5TYU5-F1
#
_entry.id   AF-A0A5C5TYU5-F1
#
_cell.length_a   1.000
_cell.length_b   1.000
_cell.length_c   1.000
_cell.angle_alpha   90.00
_cell.angle_beta   90.00
_cell.angle_gamma   90.00
#
_symmetry.space_group_name_H-M   'P 1'
#
loop_
_entity.id
_entity.type
_entity.pdbx_description
1 polymer ?
#
loop_
_entity_poly.entity_id
_entity_poly.type
_entity_poly.pdbx_seq_one_letter_code
_entity_poly.pdbx_strand_id
1 'polypeptide(L)'
;MRSIGMRDGADGDEQSIRNAAGSRRARPTGGVRRVKLDVHPGVRVGLALENHLAPLFGALGIRCSRAAVTERRSKPDFLFPGATQYRDPAFDPLRLTMLGVKSTCKDRWRQILPEADRIGTKHLLTLETGISEHQTGEMQSQSVQLVLPRVLHETYSVAQRGWLWDVRGFTNLVLSRQQP
;
A
#
# COMPACT_ATOMS: atom_id res chain seq x y z
N MET A 1 -29.16 21.38 -43.22
CA MET A 1 -29.90 20.44 -44.11
C MET A 1 -29.09 20.27 -45.40
N ARG A 2 -28.74 19.00 -45.73
CA ARG A 2 -28.45 18.40 -47.06
C ARG A 2 -27.23 18.97 -47.84
N SER A 3 -26.11 18.27 -48.08
CA SER A 3 -25.81 16.98 -48.75
C SER A 3 -25.22 17.20 -50.17
N ILE A 4 -24.24 16.34 -50.54
CA ILE A 4 -23.69 16.06 -51.91
C ILE A 4 -22.57 17.01 -52.38
N GLY A 5 -21.48 16.61 -53.06
CA GLY A 5 -20.94 15.33 -53.57
C GLY A 5 -19.40 15.44 -53.66
N MET A 6 -18.60 14.36 -53.64
CA MET A 6 -18.38 13.32 -54.66
C MET A 6 -17.65 13.81 -55.94
N ARG A 7 -16.53 13.12 -56.24
CA ARG A 7 -15.85 12.90 -57.55
C ARG A 7 -14.92 13.99 -58.05
N ASP A 8 -13.84 13.74 -58.82
CA ASP A 8 -13.04 12.60 -59.31
C ASP A 8 -11.74 13.29 -59.83
N GLY A 9 -10.53 12.73 -59.76
CA GLY A 9 -10.04 11.79 -60.75
C GLY A 9 -8.67 12.26 -61.30
N ALA A 10 -7.76 11.29 -61.49
CA ALA A 10 -6.64 11.23 -62.44
C ALA A 10 -5.81 10.02 -61.99
N ASP A 11 -6.06 8.84 -62.56
CA ASP A 11 -5.36 8.33 -63.75
C ASP A 11 -3.84 8.30 -63.51
N GLY A 12 -3.14 7.18 -63.52
CA GLY A 12 -3.42 5.86 -64.08
C GLY A 12 -2.06 5.34 -64.52
N ASP A 13 -1.75 4.09 -64.21
CA ASP A 13 -0.78 3.27 -64.95
C ASP A 13 -0.85 1.83 -64.41
N GLU A 14 -1.76 1.07 -65.01
CA GLU A 14 -1.82 -0.39 -64.93
C GLU A 14 -1.45 -0.98 -66.29
N GLN A 15 -0.41 -1.82 -66.30
CA GLN A 15 -0.29 -2.98 -67.20
C GLN A 15 0.65 -3.99 -66.53
N SER A 16 0.09 -5.06 -65.95
CA SER A 16 0.05 -6.44 -66.49
C SER A 16 1.44 -7.11 -66.60
N ILE A 17 1.76 -8.30 -66.09
CA ILE A 17 0.96 -9.55 -66.04
C ILE A 17 1.77 -10.71 -65.38
N ARG A 18 1.05 -11.64 -64.72
CA ARG A 18 1.28 -13.12 -64.50
C ARG A 18 2.21 -13.71 -63.39
N ASN A 19 1.51 -14.45 -62.50
CA ASN A 19 1.66 -15.87 -62.08
C ASN A 19 2.99 -16.41 -61.52
N ALA A 20 2.95 -16.96 -60.30
CA ALA A 20 2.93 -18.41 -60.03
C ALA A 20 3.13 -18.74 -58.54
N ALA A 21 2.37 -19.72 -58.04
CA ALA A 21 2.49 -20.29 -56.71
C ALA A 21 3.77 -21.13 -56.54
N GLY A 22 4.37 -21.10 -55.34
CA GLY A 22 5.52 -21.92 -55.00
C GLY A 22 5.90 -21.86 -53.52
N SER A 23 5.44 -22.86 -52.77
CA SER A 23 5.73 -23.14 -51.36
C SER A 23 7.23 -23.23 -51.01
N ARG A 24 7.63 -22.62 -49.88
CA ARG A 24 8.62 -23.22 -48.94
C ARG A 24 8.65 -22.50 -47.57
N ARG A 25 8.60 -23.31 -46.51
CA ARG A 25 8.68 -22.96 -45.07
C ARG A 25 9.98 -22.23 -44.68
N ALA A 26 9.87 -21.28 -43.74
CA ALA A 26 10.81 -21.12 -42.63
C ALA A 26 10.12 -20.39 -41.45
N ARG A 27 10.29 -20.91 -40.23
CA ARG A 27 9.71 -20.39 -38.98
C ARG A 27 10.31 -19.03 -38.60
N PRO A 28 9.57 -18.15 -37.91
CA PRO A 28 10.14 -17.35 -36.84
C PRO A 28 9.80 -17.99 -35.50
N THR A 29 10.86 -18.18 -34.74
CA THR A 29 10.96 -18.59 -33.35
C THR A 29 9.96 -17.85 -32.45
N GLY A 30 9.42 -18.58 -31.47
CA GLY A 30 8.54 -18.03 -30.46
C GLY A 30 9.21 -16.85 -29.76
N GLY A 31 8.62 -15.67 -29.95
CA GLY A 31 8.91 -14.53 -29.09
C GLY A 31 8.45 -14.87 -27.68
N VAL A 32 9.40 -15.22 -26.81
CA VAL A 32 9.18 -15.16 -25.38
C VAL A 32 8.88 -13.69 -25.09
N ARG A 33 7.60 -13.36 -24.93
CA ARG A 33 7.20 -12.09 -24.35
C ARG A 33 7.82 -12.06 -22.97
N ARG A 34 8.92 -11.32 -22.83
CA ARG A 34 9.50 -10.99 -21.53
C ARG A 34 8.42 -10.18 -20.81
N VAL A 35 7.66 -10.86 -19.96
CA VAL A 35 6.76 -10.19 -19.01
C VAL A 35 7.68 -9.37 -18.14
N LYS A 36 7.76 -8.07 -18.42
CA LYS A 36 8.39 -7.11 -17.54
C LYS A 36 7.43 -7.00 -16.36
N LEU A 37 7.65 -7.84 -15.35
CA LEU A 37 7.00 -7.65 -14.06
C LEU A 37 7.64 -6.38 -13.50
N ASP A 38 7.08 -5.22 -13.82
CA ASP A 38 7.49 -3.93 -13.30
C ASP A 38 7.09 -3.87 -11.81
N VAL A 39 7.81 -4.64 -10.99
CA VAL A 39 7.65 -4.60 -9.54
C VAL A 39 8.43 -3.40 -9.05
N HIS A 40 7.72 -2.32 -8.73
CA HIS A 40 8.33 -1.14 -8.10
C HIS A 40 9.13 -1.57 -6.85
N PRO A 41 10.40 -1.15 -6.72
CA PRO A 41 11.28 -1.63 -5.64
C PRO A 41 10.73 -1.36 -4.23
N GLY A 42 9.95 -0.29 -4.05
CA GLY A 42 9.29 0.03 -2.77
C GLY A 42 8.16 -0.93 -2.36
N VAL A 43 7.54 -1.65 -3.31
CA VAL A 43 6.44 -2.59 -3.05
C VAL A 43 6.96 -3.87 -2.38
N ARG A 44 8.16 -4.33 -2.74
CA ARG A 44 8.77 -5.53 -2.15
C ARG A 44 9.14 -5.34 -0.68
N VAL A 45 9.68 -4.16 -0.35
CA VAL A 45 10.12 -3.84 1.02
C VAL A 45 8.93 -3.68 1.96
N GLY A 46 7.86 -2.99 1.52
CA GLY A 46 6.63 -2.86 2.31
C GLY A 46 6.00 -4.22 2.60
N LEU A 47 5.84 -5.05 1.56
CA LEU A 47 5.27 -6.38 1.70
C LEU A 47 6.12 -7.31 2.59
N ALA A 48 7.45 -7.23 2.50
CA ALA A 48 8.34 -8.00 3.36
C ALA A 48 8.18 -7.60 4.83
N LEU A 49 8.12 -6.30 5.13
CA LEU A 49 7.93 -5.81 6.49
C LEU A 49 6.59 -6.28 7.07
N GLU A 50 5.50 -6.16 6.30
CA GLU A 50 4.20 -6.68 6.73
C GLU A 50 4.23 -8.20 6.96
N ASN A 51 4.94 -8.96 6.10
CA ASN A 51 5.07 -10.41 6.23
C ASN A 51 5.84 -10.83 7.49
N HIS A 52 6.76 -9.99 7.99
CA HIS A 52 7.44 -10.24 9.26
C HIS A 52 6.58 -9.90 10.49
N LEU A 53 5.66 -8.95 10.38
CA LEU A 53 4.83 -8.52 11.51
C LEU A 53 3.73 -9.51 11.88
N ALA A 54 3.05 -10.11 10.89
CA ALA A 54 1.98 -11.06 11.16
C ALA A 54 2.41 -12.26 12.04
N PRO A 55 3.50 -12.99 11.74
CA PRO A 55 3.96 -14.07 12.61
C PRO A 55 4.45 -13.55 13.97
N LEU A 56 5.03 -12.34 14.03
CA LEU A 56 5.41 -11.71 15.30
C LEU A 56 4.18 -11.48 16.19
N PHE A 57 3.10 -10.92 15.66
CA PHE A 57 1.86 -10.71 16.41
C PHE A 57 1.28 -12.04 16.88
N GLY A 58 1.28 -13.07 16.03
CA GLY A 58 0.85 -14.42 16.39
C GLY A 58 1.67 -15.01 17.55
N ALA A 59 3.00 -14.89 17.50
CA ALA A 59 3.89 -15.36 18.56
C ALA A 59 3.70 -14.63 19.90
N LEU A 60 3.24 -13.38 19.86
CA LEU A 60 2.88 -12.59 21.06
C LEU A 60 1.44 -12.84 21.55
N GLY A 61 0.67 -13.71 20.88
CA GLY A 61 -0.74 -13.94 21.23
C GLY A 61 -1.67 -12.78 20.87
N ILE A 62 -1.22 -11.85 20.02
CA ILE A 62 -2.02 -10.70 19.57
C ILE A 62 -2.96 -11.14 18.46
N ARG A 63 -4.27 -10.94 18.66
CA ARG A 63 -5.26 -11.15 17.59
C ARG A 63 -5.25 -9.96 16.65
N CYS A 64 -5.26 -10.22 15.35
CA CYS A 64 -5.36 -9.20 14.32
C CYS A 64 -6.00 -9.73 13.04
N SER A 65 -6.55 -8.84 12.22
CA SER A 65 -6.92 -9.11 10.83
C SER A 65 -6.04 -8.28 9.89
N ARG A 66 -5.55 -8.92 8.83
CA ARG A 66 -4.80 -8.23 7.77
C ARG A 66 -5.74 -7.70 6.69
N ALA A 67 -5.42 -6.53 6.13
CA ALA A 67 -6.11 -5.95 4.98
C ALA A 67 -7.64 -6.00 5.08
N ALA A 68 -8.16 -5.81 6.30
CA ALA A 68 -9.59 -5.92 6.60
C ALA A 68 -10.33 -4.75 5.95
N VAL A 69 -11.45 -5.03 5.28
CA VAL A 69 -12.28 -3.97 4.69
C VAL A 69 -13.00 -3.22 5.81
N THR A 70 -12.73 -1.91 5.88
CA THR A 70 -13.34 -0.93 6.78
C THR A 70 -14.27 0.00 5.98
N GLU A 71 -14.59 1.18 6.52
CA GLU A 71 -15.40 2.18 5.83
C GLU A 71 -14.76 2.59 4.50
N ARG A 72 -15.60 3.00 3.54
CA ARG A 72 -15.16 3.53 2.24
C ARG A 72 -14.26 2.58 1.43
N ARG A 73 -14.34 1.27 1.71
CA ARG A 73 -13.52 0.21 1.11
C ARG A 73 -12.02 0.37 1.39
N SER A 74 -11.66 1.12 2.42
CA SER A 74 -10.30 1.20 2.92
C SER A 74 -9.85 -0.14 3.48
N LYS A 75 -8.53 -0.35 3.50
CA LYS A 75 -7.90 -1.60 3.93
C LYS A 75 -6.63 -1.28 4.72
N PRO A 76 -6.73 -1.00 6.02
CA PRO A 76 -5.54 -0.90 6.86
C PRO A 76 -4.76 -2.21 6.82
N ASP A 77 -3.43 -2.11 6.90
CA ASP A 77 -2.54 -3.28 6.81
C ASP A 77 -2.85 -4.27 7.94
N PHE A 78 -3.05 -3.74 9.16
CA PHE A 78 -3.51 -4.51 10.33
C PHE A 78 -4.60 -3.79 11.12
N LEU A 79 -5.55 -4.59 11.58
CA LEU A 79 -6.64 -4.18 12.46
C LEU A 79 -6.70 -5.10 13.69
N PHE A 80 -6.80 -4.51 14.88
CA PHE A 80 -6.74 -5.21 16.16
C PHE A 80 -8.00 -4.89 16.98
N PRO A 81 -8.63 -5.87 17.66
CA PRO A 81 -8.29 -7.31 17.63
C PRO A 81 -8.66 -8.01 16.31
N GLY A 82 -9.48 -7.38 15.46
CA GLY A 82 -9.81 -7.91 14.14
C GLY A 82 -11.02 -7.25 13.50
N ALA A 83 -11.34 -7.72 12.29
CA ALA A 83 -12.40 -7.18 11.46
C ALA A 83 -13.80 -7.37 12.06
N THR A 84 -14.03 -8.46 12.81
CA THR A 84 -15.32 -8.74 13.45
C THR A 84 -15.63 -7.68 14.51
N GLN A 85 -14.69 -7.44 15.42
CA GLN A 85 -14.85 -6.44 16.49
C GLN A 85 -14.92 -5.02 15.92
N TYR A 86 -14.16 -4.75 14.87
CA TYR A 86 -14.23 -3.46 14.18
C TYR A 86 -15.58 -3.19 13.51
N ARG A 87 -16.33 -4.21 13.09
CA ARG A 87 -17.66 -4.02 12.48
C ARG A 87 -18.78 -3.99 13.50
N ASP A 88 -18.55 -4.52 14.69
CA ASP A 88 -19.53 -4.55 15.77
C ASP A 88 -19.66 -3.16 16.42
N PRO A 89 -20.79 -2.44 16.23
CA PRO A 89 -20.99 -1.11 16.80
C PRO A 89 -21.02 -1.11 18.33
N ALA A 90 -21.33 -2.25 18.96
CA ALA A 90 -21.35 -2.39 20.42
C ALA A 90 -19.94 -2.63 21.01
N PHE A 91 -18.96 -2.96 20.17
CA PHE A 91 -17.58 -3.13 20.62
C PHE A 91 -16.96 -1.76 20.96
N ASP A 92 -16.30 -1.65 22.11
CA ASP A 92 -15.67 -0.41 22.56
C ASP A 92 -14.58 0.07 21.58
N PRO A 93 -14.72 1.26 20.97
CA PRO A 93 -13.71 1.84 20.08
C PRO A 93 -12.34 2.04 20.74
N LEU A 94 -12.28 2.23 22.06
CA LEU A 94 -11.00 2.40 22.78
C LEU A 94 -10.17 1.11 22.81
N ARG A 95 -10.80 -0.04 22.55
CA ARG A 95 -10.15 -1.34 22.41
C ARG A 95 -9.74 -1.65 20.97
N LEU A 96 -10.12 -0.80 20.01
CA LEU A 96 -9.72 -0.93 18.61
C LEU A 96 -8.36 -0.24 18.38
N THR A 97 -7.52 -0.89 17.58
CA THR A 97 -6.25 -0.32 17.12
C THR A 97 -6.05 -0.67 15.65
N MET A 98 -5.39 0.21 14.90
CA MET A 98 -4.92 -0.09 13.55
C MET A 98 -3.42 0.19 13.44
N LEU A 99 -2.76 -0.51 12.53
CA LEU A 99 -1.38 -0.26 12.15
C LEU A 99 -1.29 -0.22 10.62
N GLY A 100 -0.90 0.94 10.10
CA GLY A 100 -0.41 1.07 8.73
C GLY A 100 1.10 0.80 8.69
N VAL A 101 1.59 0.27 7.58
CA VAL A 101 2.99 -0.06 7.35
C VAL A 101 3.44 0.63 6.07
N LYS A 102 4.48 1.45 6.15
CA LYS A 102 5.06 2.10 4.97
C LYS A 102 6.56 1.92 5.00
N SER A 103 7.14 1.54 3.86
CA SER A 103 8.60 1.54 3.67
C SER A 103 9.16 2.96 3.60
N THR A 104 8.35 3.92 3.15
CA THR A 104 8.69 5.35 3.09
C THR A 104 7.42 6.19 3.24
N CYS A 105 7.42 7.11 4.19
CA CYS A 105 6.34 7.97 4.63
C CYS A 105 6.13 9.19 3.75
N LYS A 106 7.17 9.99 3.44
CA LYS A 106 7.11 11.22 2.62
C LYS A 106 5.74 11.95 2.68
N ASP A 107 5.00 12.04 1.59
CA ASP A 107 3.62 12.55 1.53
C ASP A 107 2.56 11.45 1.69
N ARG A 108 2.96 10.18 1.52
CA ARG A 108 2.09 8.99 1.48
C ARG A 108 1.55 8.54 2.83
N TRP A 109 2.11 9.01 3.94
CA TRP A 109 1.60 8.65 5.29
C TRP A 109 0.15 9.11 5.47
N ARG A 110 -0.26 10.20 4.82
CA ARG A 110 -1.63 10.74 4.90
C ARG A 110 -2.70 9.77 4.41
N GLN A 111 -2.30 8.77 3.61
CA GLN A 111 -3.20 7.73 3.11
C GLN A 111 -3.83 6.88 4.22
N ILE A 112 -3.23 6.83 5.42
CA ILE A 112 -3.77 6.03 6.54
C ILE A 112 -4.93 6.71 7.27
N LEU A 113 -5.07 8.03 7.15
CA LEU A 113 -6.06 8.82 7.87
C LEU A 113 -7.51 8.34 7.63
N PRO A 114 -7.94 8.09 6.37
CA PRO A 114 -9.29 7.61 6.09
C PRO A 114 -9.48 6.10 6.30
N GLU A 115 -8.49 5.35 6.80
CA GLU A 115 -8.55 3.88 6.77
C GLU A 115 -9.44 3.24 7.82
N ALA A 116 -9.75 3.91 8.93
CA ALA A 116 -10.54 3.32 10.01
C ALA A 116 -11.23 4.38 10.87
N ASP A 117 -12.42 4.84 10.46
CA ASP A 117 -13.11 5.99 11.06
C ASP A 117 -13.36 5.82 12.58
N ARG A 118 -13.56 4.58 13.06
CA ARG A 118 -13.81 4.30 14.50
C ARG A 118 -12.59 4.47 15.41
N ILE A 119 -11.37 4.54 14.85
CA ILE A 119 -10.12 4.55 15.62
C ILE A 119 -9.56 5.97 15.64
N GLY A 120 -9.62 6.67 16.77
CA GLY A 120 -9.16 8.07 16.84
C GLY A 120 -7.67 8.25 16.50
N THR A 121 -6.80 7.44 17.10
CA THR A 121 -5.34 7.49 16.89
C THR A 121 -4.87 6.38 15.96
N LYS A 122 -4.29 6.75 14.81
CA LYS A 122 -3.72 5.78 13.87
C LYS A 122 -2.26 5.50 14.24
N HIS A 123 -1.79 4.28 14.02
CA HIS A 123 -0.38 3.95 14.20
C HIS A 123 0.24 3.67 12.84
N LEU A 124 1.46 4.16 12.64
CA LEU A 124 2.21 3.99 11.39
C LEU A 124 3.58 3.41 11.69
N LEU A 125 3.84 2.20 11.23
CA LEU A 125 5.17 1.59 11.27
C LEU A 125 5.97 1.96 10.01
N THR A 126 7.22 2.36 10.19
CA THR A 126 8.19 2.51 9.10
C THR A 126 9.59 2.09 9.54
N LEU A 127 10.48 1.91 8.56
CA LEU A 127 11.92 1.77 8.75
C LEU A 127 12.68 2.98 8.21
N GLU A 128 11.97 4.02 7.77
CA GLU A 128 12.57 5.26 7.30
C GLU A 128 13.24 6.02 8.45
N THR A 129 14.46 6.48 8.19
CA THR A 129 15.28 7.26 9.12
C THR A 129 15.17 8.74 8.79
N GLY A 130 15.27 9.61 9.80
CA GLY A 130 15.43 11.05 9.57
C GLY A 130 14.20 11.75 8.95
N ILE A 131 12.98 11.31 9.27
CA ILE A 131 11.77 12.08 8.93
C ILE A 131 11.85 13.43 9.65
N SER A 132 11.57 14.53 8.93
CA SER A 132 11.72 15.88 9.46
C SER A 132 10.80 16.17 10.64
N GLU A 133 11.21 17.08 11.53
CA GLU A 133 10.40 17.52 12.67
C GLU A 133 9.04 18.08 12.24
N HIS A 134 9.05 18.88 11.17
CA HIS A 134 7.84 19.40 10.55
C HIS A 134 6.87 18.27 10.19
N GLN A 135 7.33 17.25 9.48
CA GLN A 135 6.49 16.13 9.07
C GLN A 135 5.99 15.32 10.28
N THR A 136 6.82 15.06 11.29
CA THR A 136 6.36 14.39 12.52
C THR A 136 5.36 15.24 13.30
N GLY A 137 5.48 16.57 13.28
CA GLY A 137 4.51 17.49 13.86
C GLY A 137 3.17 17.47 13.11
N GLU A 138 3.19 17.36 11.79
CA GLU A 138 1.96 17.13 11.00
C GLU A 138 1.32 15.79 11.37
N MET A 139 2.10 14.72 11.51
CA MET A 139 1.58 13.41 11.94
C MET A 139 0.92 13.51 13.32
N GLN A 140 1.60 14.14 14.28
CA GLN A 140 1.10 14.32 15.64
C GLN A 140 -0.21 15.14 15.67
N SER A 141 -0.27 16.26 14.94
CA SER A 141 -1.49 17.08 14.88
C SER A 141 -2.67 16.36 14.21
N GLN A 142 -2.40 15.36 13.36
CA GLN A 142 -3.41 14.51 12.73
C GLN A 142 -3.64 13.18 13.47
N SER A 143 -3.19 13.06 14.72
CA SER A 143 -3.34 11.86 15.55
C SER A 143 -2.77 10.58 14.93
N VAL A 144 -1.66 10.71 14.21
CA VAL A 144 -0.86 9.59 13.68
C VAL A 144 0.34 9.37 14.57
N GLN A 145 0.36 8.27 15.32
CA GLN A 145 1.51 7.86 16.12
C GLN A 145 2.55 7.13 15.26
N LEU A 146 3.76 7.67 15.15
CA LEU A 146 4.86 7.01 14.44
C LEU A 146 5.46 5.90 15.33
N VAL A 147 5.61 4.71 14.76
CA VAL A 147 6.18 3.50 15.37
C VAL A 147 7.42 3.09 14.59
N LEU A 148 8.53 2.84 15.30
CA LEU A 148 9.82 2.48 14.69
C LEU A 148 10.53 1.41 15.55
N PRO A 149 11.43 0.59 15.01
CA PRO A 149 12.38 -0.15 15.84
C PRO A 149 13.19 0.81 16.71
N ARG A 150 13.40 0.43 17.98
CA ARG A 150 14.08 1.28 18.98
C ARG A 150 15.44 1.80 18.52
N VAL A 151 16.20 0.97 17.81
CA VAL A 151 17.49 1.31 17.19
C VAL A 151 17.41 2.51 16.24
N LEU A 152 16.28 2.73 15.55
CA LEU A 152 16.15 3.83 14.60
C LEU A 152 15.83 5.17 15.28
N HIS A 153 15.44 5.18 16.56
CA HIS A 153 15.12 6.42 17.29
C HIS A 153 16.33 7.37 17.34
N GLU A 154 17.54 6.84 17.32
CA GLU A 154 18.79 7.63 17.32
C GLU A 154 18.95 8.48 16.06
N THR A 155 18.28 8.13 14.96
CA THR A 155 18.30 8.89 13.70
C THR A 155 17.38 10.12 13.72
N TYR A 156 16.60 10.30 14.79
CA TYR A 156 15.66 11.40 14.97
C TYR A 156 16.18 12.39 16.02
N SER A 157 15.66 13.62 15.99
CA SER A 157 16.04 14.65 16.94
C SER A 157 15.58 14.32 18.36
N VAL A 158 16.23 14.93 19.36
CA VAL A 158 15.84 14.75 20.77
C VAL A 158 14.39 15.18 21.01
N ALA A 159 13.93 16.24 20.35
CA ALA A 159 12.55 16.72 20.44
C ALA A 159 11.55 15.69 19.91
N GLN A 160 11.87 14.98 18.82
CA GLN A 160 11.00 13.94 18.26
C GLN A 160 10.96 12.68 19.14
N ARG A 161 12.10 12.25 19.70
CA ARG A 161 12.24 10.96 20.41
C ARG A 161 11.24 10.75 21.55
N GLY A 162 10.86 11.81 22.25
CA GLY A 162 9.87 11.72 23.35
C GLY A 162 8.47 11.33 22.89
N TRP A 163 8.16 11.55 21.60
CA TRP A 163 6.86 11.23 21.00
C TRP A 163 6.88 9.91 20.22
N LEU A 164 8.04 9.45 19.75
CA LEU A 164 8.16 8.22 18.96
C LEU A 164 7.80 6.98 19.80
N TRP A 165 7.08 6.05 19.17
CA TRP A 165 6.83 4.74 19.76
C TRP A 165 7.83 3.72 19.23
N ASP A 166 8.20 2.77 20.07
CA ASP A 166 8.86 1.55 19.61
C ASP A 166 7.86 0.40 19.39
N VAL A 167 8.28 -0.61 18.62
CA VAL A 167 7.44 -1.78 18.31
C VAL A 167 6.97 -2.50 19.58
N ARG A 168 7.78 -2.48 20.65
CA ARG A 168 7.41 -3.08 21.94
C ARG A 168 6.30 -2.28 22.62
N GLY A 169 6.42 -0.95 22.67
CA GLY A 169 5.39 -0.07 23.21
C GLY A 169 4.06 -0.24 22.47
N PHE A 170 4.11 -0.32 21.13
CA PHE A 170 2.93 -0.59 20.31
C PHE A 170 2.29 -1.96 20.63
N THR A 171 3.09 -3.03 20.66
CA THR A 171 2.56 -4.38 20.94
C THR A 171 1.99 -4.50 22.35
N ASN A 172 2.61 -3.85 23.34
CA ASN A 172 2.09 -3.78 24.71
C ASN A 172 0.72 -3.08 24.78
N LEU A 173 0.55 -1.94 24.09
CA LEU A 173 -0.76 -1.27 23.99
C LEU A 173 -1.82 -2.18 23.38
N VAL A 174 -1.48 -2.87 22.29
CA VAL A 174 -2.43 -3.75 21.62
C VAL A 174 -2.81 -4.92 22.52
N LEU A 175 -1.86 -5.52 23.24
CA LEU A 175 -2.11 -6.57 24.20
C LEU A 175 -3.03 -6.11 25.33
N SER A 176 -2.78 -4.93 25.92
CA SER A 176 -3.59 -4.43 27.02
C SER A 176 -5.04 -4.19 26.61
N ARG A 177 -5.29 -3.71 25.39
CA ARG A 177 -6.64 -3.51 24.83
C ARG A 177 -7.41 -4.81 24.56
N GLN A 178 -6.69 -5.94 24.47
CA GLN A 178 -7.28 -7.26 24.24
C GLN A 178 -7.47 -8.09 25.50
N GLN A 179 -6.96 -7.63 26.65
CA GLN A 179 -7.27 -8.25 27.93
C GLN A 179 -8.77 -8.08 28.25
N PRO A 180 -9.40 -9.05 28.94
CA PRO A 180 -10.83 -9.04 29.28
C PRO A 180 -11.32 -7.71 29.84
#